data_AF-A0A3D2F5E8-F1
#
_entry.id   AF-A0A3D2F5E8-F1
#
_cell.length_a   1.000
_cell.length_b   1.000
_cell.length_c   1.000
_cell.angle_alpha   90.00
_cell.angle_beta   90.00
_cell.angle_gamma   90.00
#
_symmetry.space_group_name_H-M   'P 1'
#
loop_
_entity.id
_entity.type
_entity.pdbx_description
1 polymer ?
#
loop_
_entity_poly.entity_id
_entity_poly.type
_entity_poly.pdbx_seq_one_letter_code
_entity_poly.pdbx_strand_id
1 'polypeptide(L)'
;MSLPKIPLAGVIGSPIAHSKSPQLHRHWLKTYGLQGFYIPMDVSPENLREVLTNLPKMGFVGVNITIPHKETVLQIADLVTDRATLIGAANTLIFRKDGKIHADNTDGYGFLENLKAGAPTWNPKSGPAVVLGAGGASRAVVASLLDAGVPEILISNRTRIRAEKLAEDFGKRLQVVDWVQVGNVLEEATLTVNTTSLGMVGHPELRVPLDGLRKGSIVTDLVYTPLQTNFLREAEAQGCITVDGLGMLLYQAAPGFERWFGHRPEVDSATRAAALR
;
A
#
# COMPACT_ATOMS: atom_id res chain seq x y z
N MET A 1 -3.80 15.22 -39.92
CA MET A 1 -2.91 14.91 -38.77
C MET A 1 -3.78 14.77 -37.54
N SER A 2 -3.83 13.62 -36.86
CA SER A 2 -4.49 13.55 -35.56
C SER A 2 -3.56 14.14 -34.51
N LEU A 3 -3.98 15.21 -33.84
CA LEU A 3 -3.25 15.71 -32.68
C LEU A 3 -3.15 14.60 -31.62
N PRO A 4 -2.01 14.48 -30.90
CA PRO A 4 -1.88 13.48 -29.85
C PRO A 4 -2.92 13.72 -28.74
N LYS A 5 -3.58 12.64 -28.28
CA LYS A 5 -4.50 12.72 -27.14
C LYS A 5 -3.71 12.96 -25.86
N ILE A 6 -4.20 13.87 -25.02
CA ILE A 6 -3.64 14.13 -23.68
C ILE A 6 -4.25 13.11 -22.71
N PRO A 7 -3.45 12.20 -22.11
CA PRO A 7 -3.98 11.21 -21.18
C PRO A 7 -4.43 11.85 -19.86
N LEU A 8 -5.62 11.50 -19.39
CA LEU A 8 -6.10 11.84 -18.05
C LEU A 8 -6.01 10.62 -17.14
N ALA A 9 -5.40 10.76 -15.97
CA ALA A 9 -5.48 9.79 -14.89
C ALA A 9 -6.01 10.48 -13.63
N GLY A 10 -6.24 9.73 -12.57
CA GLY A 10 -6.72 10.33 -11.33
C GLY A 10 -6.72 9.39 -10.14
N VAL A 11 -7.26 9.87 -9.03
CA VAL A 11 -7.51 9.07 -7.83
C VAL A 11 -8.95 9.28 -7.40
N ILE A 12 -9.65 8.20 -7.09
CA ILE A 12 -11.03 8.22 -6.60
C ILE A 12 -11.06 7.74 -5.15
N GLY A 13 -11.73 8.50 -4.29
CA GLY A 13 -11.98 8.18 -2.89
C GLY A 13 -13.07 9.07 -2.31
N SER A 14 -13.38 8.88 -1.02
CA SER A 14 -14.35 9.71 -0.30
C SER A 14 -14.06 9.66 1.21
N PRO A 15 -13.47 10.71 1.81
CA PRO A 15 -13.03 11.97 1.18
C PRO A 15 -11.71 11.80 0.41
N ILE A 16 -11.47 12.64 -0.61
CA ILE A 16 -10.23 12.57 -1.42
C ILE A 16 -9.16 13.61 -1.08
N ALA A 17 -9.52 14.67 -0.36
CA ALA A 17 -8.71 15.89 -0.21
C ALA A 17 -7.31 15.69 0.39
N HIS A 18 -7.12 14.63 1.17
CA HIS A 18 -5.85 14.31 1.83
C HIS A 18 -4.88 13.50 0.95
N SER A 19 -5.29 13.09 -0.25
CA SER A 19 -4.46 12.25 -1.11
C SER A 19 -3.19 12.98 -1.56
N LYS A 20 -2.04 12.35 -1.35
CA LYS A 20 -0.73 12.80 -1.84
C LYS A 20 -0.43 12.33 -3.27
N SER A 21 -1.22 11.43 -3.84
CA SER A 21 -1.01 10.91 -5.20
C SER A 21 -1.01 12.00 -6.28
N PRO A 22 -1.90 13.02 -6.27
CA PRO A 22 -1.87 14.08 -7.29
C PRO A 22 -0.54 14.86 -7.34
N GLN A 23 0.05 15.12 -6.17
CA GLN A 23 1.33 15.80 -6.05
C GLN A 23 2.47 14.95 -6.62
N LEU A 24 2.48 13.66 -6.29
CA LEU A 24 3.46 12.69 -6.81
C LEU A 24 3.38 12.53 -8.33
N HIS A 25 2.18 12.25 -8.86
CA HIS A 25 2.00 12.06 -10.30
C HIS A 25 2.29 13.34 -11.10
N ARG A 26 1.94 14.52 -10.56
CA ARG A 26 2.30 15.81 -11.17
C ARG A 26 3.81 16.03 -11.19
N HIS A 27 4.51 15.64 -10.12
CA HIS A 27 5.97 15.71 -10.08
C HIS A 27 6.58 14.89 -11.21
N TRP A 28 6.20 13.61 -11.36
CA TRP A 28 6.72 12.77 -12.44
C TRP A 28 6.35 13.25 -13.84
N LEU A 29 5.11 13.71 -14.07
CA LEU A 29 4.73 14.31 -15.36
C LEU A 29 5.65 15.48 -15.74
N LYS A 30 5.94 16.36 -14.78
CA LYS A 30 6.86 17.49 -14.98
C LYS A 30 8.29 17.02 -15.19
N THR A 31 8.78 16.11 -14.36
CA THR A 31 10.16 15.60 -14.40
C THR A 31 10.47 14.95 -15.75
N TYR A 32 9.53 14.17 -16.30
CA TYR A 32 9.73 13.46 -17.57
C TYR A 32 9.24 14.23 -18.80
N GLY A 33 8.75 15.46 -18.65
CA GLY A 33 8.23 16.26 -19.76
C GLY A 33 7.02 15.62 -20.46
N LEU A 34 6.24 14.80 -19.75
CA LEU A 34 5.12 14.05 -20.29
C LEU A 34 3.84 14.91 -20.27
N GLN A 35 3.08 14.84 -21.36
CA GLN A 35 1.75 15.45 -21.43
C GLN A 35 0.74 14.59 -20.66
N GLY A 36 -0.08 15.22 -19.83
CA GLY A 36 -1.13 14.53 -19.09
C GLY A 36 -1.58 15.29 -17.85
N PHE A 37 -2.66 14.81 -17.25
CA PHE A 37 -3.15 15.32 -15.97
C PHE A 37 -3.48 14.19 -15.03
N TYR A 38 -3.30 14.43 -13.73
CA TYR A 38 -3.71 13.54 -12.67
C TYR A 38 -4.68 14.26 -11.73
N ILE A 39 -5.93 13.79 -11.67
CA ILE A 39 -7.05 14.52 -11.06
C ILE A 39 -7.57 13.79 -9.81
N PRO A 40 -7.60 14.43 -8.63
CA PRO A 40 -8.33 13.90 -7.48
C PRO A 40 -9.84 14.06 -7.68
N MET A 41 -10.60 13.00 -7.42
CA MET A 41 -12.05 12.96 -7.60
C MET A 41 -12.71 12.41 -6.33
N ASP A 42 -13.58 13.21 -5.72
CA ASP A 42 -14.40 12.80 -4.58
C ASP A 42 -15.67 12.15 -5.12
N VAL A 43 -15.83 10.85 -4.89
CA VAL A 43 -16.95 10.06 -5.45
C VAL A 43 -17.55 9.24 -4.33
N SER A 44 -18.86 9.39 -4.11
CA SER A 44 -19.57 8.58 -3.12
C SER A 44 -19.71 7.12 -3.58
N PRO A 45 -19.90 6.16 -2.66
CA PRO A 45 -20.04 4.74 -3.02
C PRO A 45 -21.16 4.45 -4.02
N GLU A 46 -22.27 5.19 -3.93
CA GLU A 46 -23.46 5.02 -4.77
C GLU A 46 -23.18 5.39 -6.23
N ASN A 47 -22.31 6.38 -6.45
CA ASN A 47 -21.99 6.90 -7.78
C ASN A 47 -20.79 6.18 -8.43
N LEU A 48 -20.07 5.32 -7.69
CA LEU A 48 -18.80 4.74 -8.14
C LEU A 48 -18.91 4.02 -9.49
N ARG A 49 -19.92 3.17 -9.67
CA ARG A 49 -20.11 2.39 -10.91
C ARG A 49 -20.37 3.28 -12.12
N GLU A 50 -21.24 4.27 -11.96
CA GLU A 50 -21.57 5.21 -13.04
C GLU A 50 -20.35 6.05 -13.42
N VAL A 51 -19.59 6.53 -12.43
CA VAL A 51 -18.37 7.31 -12.69
C VAL A 51 -17.34 6.46 -13.44
N LEU A 52 -17.02 5.26 -12.93
CA LEU A 52 -16.01 4.40 -13.54
C LEU A 52 -16.33 3.99 -14.99
N THR A 53 -17.61 3.80 -15.30
CA THR A 53 -18.04 3.45 -16.67
C THR A 53 -18.03 4.63 -17.64
N ASN A 54 -18.04 5.88 -17.15
CA ASN A 54 -18.04 7.08 -18.00
C ASN A 54 -16.66 7.75 -18.12
N LEU A 55 -15.75 7.57 -17.17
CA LEU A 55 -14.39 8.16 -17.21
C LEU A 55 -13.63 7.88 -18.52
N PRO A 56 -13.62 6.66 -19.11
CA PRO A 56 -12.95 6.42 -20.39
C PRO A 56 -13.47 7.30 -21.53
N LYS A 57 -14.78 7.60 -21.53
CA LYS A 57 -15.43 8.46 -22.53
C LYS A 57 -15.02 9.93 -22.38
N MET A 58 -14.56 10.31 -21.19
CA MET A 58 -14.04 11.64 -20.87
C MET A 58 -12.52 11.76 -21.10
N GLY A 59 -11.88 10.74 -21.67
CA GLY A 59 -10.45 10.75 -21.98
C GLY A 59 -9.55 10.23 -20.87
N PHE A 60 -10.12 9.64 -19.80
CA PHE A 60 -9.30 8.97 -18.80
C PHE A 60 -8.73 7.66 -19.33
N VAL A 61 -7.48 7.38 -18.95
CA VAL A 61 -6.75 6.14 -19.26
C VAL A 61 -6.63 5.20 -18.06
N GLY A 62 -6.97 5.70 -16.86
CA GLY A 62 -7.09 4.89 -15.65
C GLY A 62 -7.13 5.75 -14.41
N VAL A 63 -7.31 5.11 -13.25
CA VAL A 63 -7.43 5.78 -11.96
C VAL A 63 -6.87 4.92 -10.83
N ASN A 64 -6.31 5.54 -9.81
CA ASN A 64 -6.17 4.91 -8.52
C ASN A 64 -7.50 4.89 -7.77
N ILE A 65 -7.69 3.89 -6.93
CA ILE A 65 -8.85 3.71 -6.05
C ILE A 65 -8.35 3.71 -4.61
N THR A 66 -8.95 4.55 -3.76
CA THR A 66 -8.70 4.56 -2.32
C THR A 66 -9.98 4.33 -1.53
N ILE A 67 -9.88 4.39 -0.20
CA ILE A 67 -11.01 4.22 0.72
C ILE A 67 -12.18 5.12 0.29
N PRO A 68 -13.43 4.60 0.31
CA PRO A 68 -13.86 3.26 0.73
C PRO A 68 -13.99 2.22 -0.41
N HIS A 69 -13.49 2.52 -1.61
CA HIS A 69 -13.94 1.86 -2.86
C HIS A 69 -13.14 0.62 -3.27
N LYS A 70 -12.03 0.31 -2.59
CA LYS A 70 -11.05 -0.69 -3.06
C LYS A 70 -11.62 -2.11 -3.19
N GLU A 71 -12.62 -2.48 -2.38
CA GLU A 71 -13.28 -3.79 -2.45
C GLU A 71 -14.37 -3.78 -3.53
N THR A 72 -15.23 -2.75 -3.53
CA THR A 72 -16.36 -2.60 -4.45
C THR A 72 -15.93 -2.62 -5.91
N VAL A 73 -14.77 -2.05 -6.23
CA VAL A 73 -14.30 -1.96 -7.62
C VAL A 73 -14.03 -3.33 -8.25
N LEU A 74 -13.76 -4.37 -7.47
CA LEU A 74 -13.60 -5.73 -7.98
C LEU A 74 -14.88 -6.26 -8.64
N GLN A 75 -16.05 -5.82 -8.18
CA GLN A 75 -17.35 -6.19 -8.74
C GLN A 75 -17.76 -5.33 -9.95
N ILE A 76 -16.96 -4.31 -10.26
CA ILE A 76 -17.20 -3.37 -11.37
C ILE A 76 -16.25 -3.68 -12.53
N ALA A 77 -15.02 -4.09 -12.24
CA ALA A 77 -14.00 -4.37 -13.25
C ALA A 77 -14.33 -5.61 -14.09
N ASP A 78 -13.99 -5.56 -15.38
CA ASP A 78 -14.17 -6.68 -16.31
C ASP A 78 -13.03 -7.71 -16.19
N LEU A 79 -11.84 -7.25 -15.81
CA LEU A 79 -10.64 -8.05 -15.64
C LEU A 79 -10.01 -7.73 -14.28
N VAL A 80 -9.67 -8.75 -13.51
CA VAL A 80 -9.03 -8.61 -12.20
C VAL A 80 -7.77 -9.47 -12.20
N THR A 81 -6.64 -8.90 -11.81
CA THR A 81 -5.39 -9.67 -11.67
C THR A 81 -5.46 -10.68 -10.54
N ASP A 82 -4.70 -11.78 -10.63
CA ASP A 82 -4.62 -12.81 -9.58
C ASP A 82 -4.26 -12.22 -8.21
N ARG A 83 -3.35 -11.24 -8.16
CA ARG A 83 -2.99 -10.56 -6.91
C ARG A 83 -4.12 -9.70 -6.34
N ALA A 84 -4.88 -9.00 -7.18
CA ALA A 84 -6.02 -8.20 -6.71
C ALA A 84 -7.15 -9.10 -6.21
N THR A 85 -7.37 -10.24 -6.89
CA THR A 85 -8.30 -11.29 -6.45
C THR A 85 -7.88 -11.88 -5.11
N LEU A 86 -6.60 -12.25 -4.94
CA LEU A 86 -6.07 -12.81 -3.70
C LEU A 86 -6.17 -11.80 -2.53
N ILE A 87 -5.80 -10.54 -2.77
CA ILE A 87 -5.90 -9.48 -1.76
C ILE A 87 -7.37 -9.16 -1.44
N GLY A 88 -8.29 -9.39 -2.38
CA GLY A 88 -9.70 -9.02 -2.25
C GLY A 88 -9.94 -7.52 -2.36
N ALA A 89 -9.01 -6.78 -2.96
CA ALA A 89 -9.13 -5.34 -3.20
C ALA A 89 -8.27 -4.90 -4.39
N ALA A 90 -8.66 -3.83 -5.08
CA ALA A 90 -7.86 -3.17 -6.12
C ALA A 90 -7.68 -1.67 -5.83
N ASN A 91 -6.49 -1.16 -6.11
CA ASN A 91 -6.12 0.26 -5.93
C ASN A 91 -5.73 0.95 -7.25
N THR A 92 -5.67 0.21 -8.36
CA THR A 92 -5.18 0.69 -9.67
C THR A 92 -6.05 0.13 -10.78
N LEU A 93 -6.74 1.01 -11.52
CA LEU A 93 -7.53 0.66 -12.69
C LEU A 93 -6.86 1.15 -13.97
N ILE A 94 -6.94 0.33 -15.01
CA ILE A 94 -6.52 0.67 -16.36
C ILE A 94 -7.73 0.58 -17.28
N PHE A 95 -8.00 1.66 -18.00
CA PHE A 95 -9.04 1.70 -19.01
C PHE A 95 -8.45 1.28 -20.35
N ARG A 96 -8.81 0.08 -20.77
CA ARG A 96 -8.21 -0.57 -21.94
C ARG A 96 -8.83 -0.04 -23.23
N LYS A 97 -8.07 -0.18 -24.33
CA LYS A 97 -8.53 0.21 -25.68
C LYS A 97 -9.71 -0.63 -26.18
N ASP A 98 -9.89 -1.82 -25.65
CA ASP A 98 -11.03 -2.72 -25.93
C ASP A 98 -12.29 -2.34 -25.13
N GLY A 99 -12.26 -1.24 -24.38
CA GLY A 99 -13.38 -0.75 -23.57
C GLY A 99 -13.49 -1.37 -22.18
N LYS A 100 -12.62 -2.34 -21.83
CA LYS A 100 -12.66 -3.03 -20.54
C LYS A 100 -11.94 -2.27 -19.43
N ILE A 101 -12.45 -2.42 -18.21
CA ILE A 101 -11.81 -1.96 -16.98
C ILE A 101 -10.97 -3.11 -16.41
N HIS A 102 -9.65 -2.90 -16.34
CA HIS A 102 -8.72 -3.85 -15.74
C HIS A 102 -8.30 -3.36 -14.35
N ALA A 103 -8.64 -4.14 -13.32
CA ALA A 103 -8.31 -3.87 -11.93
C ALA A 103 -7.06 -4.61 -11.46
N ASP A 104 -6.21 -3.86 -10.76
CA ASP A 104 -4.96 -4.32 -10.21
C ASP A 104 -4.75 -3.77 -8.78
N ASN A 105 -3.90 -4.45 -8.02
CA ASN A 105 -3.46 -4.00 -6.70
C ASN A 105 -1.94 -3.86 -6.68
N THR A 106 -1.46 -2.63 -6.50
CA THR A 106 -0.05 -2.27 -6.44
C THR A 106 0.43 -1.98 -5.03
N ASP A 107 -0.44 -2.03 -4.01
CA ASP A 107 -0.07 -1.76 -2.61
C ASP A 107 0.98 -2.77 -2.12
N GLY A 108 0.77 -4.06 -2.39
CA GLY A 108 1.72 -5.12 -2.00
C GLY A 108 3.08 -5.01 -2.70
N TYR A 109 3.06 -4.63 -3.99
CA TYR A 109 4.29 -4.31 -4.72
C TYR A 109 4.99 -3.10 -4.08
N GLY A 110 4.24 -2.03 -3.78
CA GLY A 110 4.80 -0.83 -3.16
C GLY A 110 5.43 -1.09 -1.80
N PHE A 111 4.79 -1.94 -1.00
CA PHE A 111 5.31 -2.37 0.29
C PHE A 111 6.64 -3.14 0.16
N LEU A 112 6.71 -4.14 -0.71
CA LEU A 112 7.93 -4.93 -0.88
C LEU A 112 9.09 -4.10 -1.43
N GLU A 113 8.85 -3.22 -2.40
CA GLU A 113 9.92 -2.36 -2.93
C GLU A 113 10.39 -1.33 -1.91
N ASN A 114 9.49 -0.79 -1.08
CA ASN A 114 9.86 0.05 0.06
C ASN A 114 10.75 -0.71 1.04
N LEU A 115 10.35 -1.93 1.41
CA LEU A 115 11.09 -2.77 2.34
C LEU A 115 12.48 -3.13 1.80
N LYS A 116 12.59 -3.49 0.51
CA LYS A 116 13.88 -3.77 -0.13
C LYS A 116 14.77 -2.54 -0.21
N ALA A 117 14.20 -1.36 -0.48
CA ALA A 117 14.96 -0.12 -0.55
C ALA A 117 15.48 0.32 0.83
N GLY A 118 14.66 0.17 1.88
CA GLY A 118 15.02 0.55 3.25
C GLY A 118 15.85 -0.52 3.99
N ALA A 119 15.72 -1.79 3.63
CA ALA A 119 16.40 -2.92 4.23
C ALA A 119 16.94 -3.88 3.14
N PRO A 120 17.98 -3.49 2.37
CA PRO A 120 18.47 -4.25 1.22
C PRO A 120 19.05 -5.62 1.56
N THR A 121 19.42 -5.84 2.82
CA THR A 121 19.92 -7.12 3.33
C THR A 121 18.81 -8.05 3.84
N TRP A 122 17.54 -7.64 3.76
CA TRP A 122 16.43 -8.46 4.20
C TRP A 122 16.30 -9.72 3.34
N ASN A 123 16.24 -10.88 4.01
CA ASN A 123 15.92 -12.14 3.39
C ASN A 123 14.52 -12.58 3.85
N PRO A 124 13.51 -12.66 2.97
CA PRO A 124 12.16 -13.06 3.38
C PRO A 124 12.11 -14.45 4.04
N LYS A 125 13.08 -15.33 3.74
CA LYS A 125 13.13 -16.69 4.30
C LYS A 125 13.85 -16.78 5.65
N SER A 126 14.37 -15.68 6.20
CA SER A 126 15.22 -15.72 7.41
C SER A 126 14.46 -16.00 8.70
N GLY A 127 13.13 -15.85 8.72
CA GLY A 127 12.33 -16.12 9.90
C GLY A 127 10.92 -15.54 9.79
N PRO A 128 10.14 -15.62 10.87
CA PRO A 128 8.77 -15.13 10.87
C PRO A 128 8.70 -13.60 10.74
N ALA A 129 7.54 -13.13 10.27
CA ALA A 129 7.17 -11.72 10.28
C ALA A 129 5.98 -11.48 11.23
N VAL A 130 6.02 -10.42 12.02
CA VAL A 130 4.90 -9.98 12.86
C VAL A 130 4.16 -8.85 12.13
N VAL A 131 2.84 -8.97 11.99
CA VAL A 131 1.98 -7.96 11.38
C VAL A 131 0.96 -7.45 12.40
N LEU A 132 1.06 -6.17 12.74
CA LEU A 132 0.13 -5.51 13.64
C LEU A 132 -0.98 -4.86 12.82
N GLY A 133 -2.20 -5.33 12.99
CA GLY A 133 -3.39 -4.86 12.28
C GLY A 133 -3.96 -5.86 11.28
N ALA A 134 -5.28 -5.84 11.14
CA ALA A 134 -6.06 -6.70 10.26
C ALA A 134 -7.00 -5.89 9.34
N GLY A 135 -6.53 -4.74 8.84
CA GLY A 135 -7.26 -3.87 7.93
C GLY A 135 -6.97 -4.16 6.44
N GLY A 136 -7.51 -3.31 5.54
CA GLY A 136 -7.30 -3.48 4.09
C GLY A 136 -5.83 -3.45 3.66
N ALA A 137 -5.00 -2.59 4.28
CA ALA A 137 -3.56 -2.57 4.03
C ALA A 137 -2.85 -3.86 4.48
N SER A 138 -3.32 -4.47 5.58
CA SER A 138 -2.79 -5.73 6.10
C SER A 138 -2.95 -6.87 5.10
N ARG A 139 -4.09 -6.95 4.38
CA ARG A 139 -4.30 -7.95 3.33
C ARG A 139 -3.22 -7.87 2.25
N ALA A 140 -2.88 -6.67 1.79
CA ALA A 140 -1.83 -6.47 0.78
C ALA A 140 -0.44 -6.83 1.30
N VAL A 141 -0.12 -6.42 2.53
CA VAL A 141 1.15 -6.76 3.21
C VAL A 141 1.28 -8.28 3.36
N VAL A 142 0.30 -8.94 3.97
CA VAL A 142 0.28 -10.40 4.19
C VAL A 142 0.43 -11.16 2.88
N ALA A 143 -0.36 -10.82 1.86
CA ALA A 143 -0.26 -11.45 0.54
C ALA A 143 1.16 -11.34 -0.03
N SER A 144 1.74 -10.13 0.04
CA SER A 144 3.07 -9.86 -0.49
C SER A 144 4.21 -10.55 0.28
N LEU A 145 4.10 -10.68 1.60
CA LEU A 145 5.06 -11.41 2.42
C LEU A 145 5.01 -12.92 2.14
N LEU A 146 3.80 -13.48 1.99
CA LEU A 146 3.61 -14.89 1.66
C LEU A 146 4.17 -15.25 0.27
N ASP A 147 3.99 -14.35 -0.71
CA ASP A 147 4.52 -14.46 -2.07
C ASP A 147 6.06 -14.32 -2.09
N ALA A 148 6.61 -13.40 -1.28
CA ALA A 148 8.05 -13.24 -1.10
C ALA A 148 8.73 -14.47 -0.44
N GLY A 149 7.93 -15.37 0.15
CA GLY A 149 8.42 -16.62 0.73
C GLY A 149 8.70 -16.54 2.24
N VAL A 150 8.06 -15.61 2.95
CA VAL A 150 8.08 -15.61 4.42
C VAL A 150 7.52 -16.95 4.94
N PRO A 151 8.26 -17.65 5.83
CA PRO A 151 7.87 -18.98 6.28
C PRO A 151 6.62 -18.95 7.16
N GLU A 152 6.49 -17.93 7.99
CA GLU A 152 5.39 -17.76 8.94
C GLU A 152 5.11 -16.27 9.17
N ILE A 153 3.83 -15.92 9.28
CA ILE A 153 3.37 -14.57 9.61
C ILE A 153 2.50 -14.66 10.85
N LEU A 154 2.84 -13.87 11.87
CA LEU A 154 2.09 -13.74 13.11
C LEU A 154 1.28 -12.45 13.07
N ILE A 155 -0.05 -12.54 12.92
CA ILE A 155 -0.94 -11.37 12.96
C ILE A 155 -1.45 -11.13 14.36
N SER A 156 -1.48 -9.85 14.76
CA SER A 156 -2.28 -9.43 15.89
C SER A 156 -3.17 -8.24 15.55
N ASN A 157 -4.39 -8.24 16.08
CA ASN A 157 -5.34 -7.15 15.91
C ASN A 157 -6.24 -7.04 17.12
N ARG A 158 -6.58 -5.80 17.53
CA ARG A 158 -7.48 -5.53 18.68
C ARG A 158 -8.79 -6.34 18.61
N THR A 159 -9.38 -6.42 17.42
CA THR A 159 -10.56 -7.25 17.18
C THR A 159 -10.10 -8.56 16.56
N ARG A 160 -9.91 -9.59 17.39
CA ARG A 160 -9.35 -10.89 17.02
C ARG A 160 -10.00 -11.52 15.79
N ILE A 161 -11.33 -11.47 15.69
CA ILE A 161 -12.09 -12.06 14.57
C ILE A 161 -11.66 -11.53 13.19
N ARG A 162 -11.12 -10.30 13.11
CA ARG A 162 -10.60 -9.76 11.85
C ARG A 162 -9.31 -10.45 11.44
N ALA A 163 -8.42 -10.74 12.39
CA ALA A 163 -7.18 -11.48 12.14
C ALA A 163 -7.46 -12.95 11.82
N GLU A 164 -8.44 -13.57 12.49
CA GLU A 164 -8.90 -14.95 12.20
C GLU A 164 -9.41 -15.07 10.77
N LYS A 165 -10.25 -14.13 10.32
CA LYS A 165 -10.71 -14.10 8.92
C LYS A 165 -9.56 -13.98 7.92
N LEU A 166 -8.54 -13.16 8.21
CA LEU A 166 -7.34 -13.11 7.38
C LEU A 166 -6.59 -14.46 7.36
N ALA A 167 -6.46 -15.12 8.52
CA ALA A 167 -5.81 -16.42 8.62
C ALA A 167 -6.55 -17.51 7.83
N GLU A 168 -7.88 -17.48 7.82
CA GLU A 168 -8.72 -18.34 6.97
C GLU A 168 -8.47 -18.06 5.48
N ASP A 169 -8.43 -16.79 5.08
CA ASP A 169 -8.24 -16.38 3.67
C ASP A 169 -6.86 -16.76 3.12
N PHE A 170 -5.80 -16.69 3.95
CA PHE A 170 -4.41 -16.86 3.53
C PHE A 170 -3.77 -18.20 3.95
N GLY A 171 -4.46 -18.98 4.78
CA GLY A 171 -4.07 -20.33 5.17
C GLY A 171 -3.01 -20.41 6.26
N LYS A 172 -2.49 -21.64 6.46
CA LYS A 172 -1.75 -22.06 7.67
C LYS A 172 -0.44 -21.32 7.97
N ARG A 173 0.12 -20.56 7.01
CA ARG A 173 1.32 -19.74 7.26
C ARG A 173 1.00 -18.45 8.00
N LEU A 174 -0.27 -18.10 8.15
CA LEU A 174 -0.73 -16.94 8.91
C LEU A 174 -1.34 -17.42 10.24
N GLN A 175 -0.71 -17.08 11.36
CA GLN A 175 -1.14 -17.47 12.70
C GLN A 175 -1.60 -16.24 13.48
N VAL A 176 -2.72 -16.37 14.21
CA VAL A 176 -3.28 -15.30 15.03
C VAL A 176 -2.66 -15.33 16.41
N VAL A 177 -2.12 -14.18 16.84
CA VAL A 177 -1.53 -13.96 18.15
C VAL A 177 -2.33 -12.90 18.90
N ASP A 178 -2.59 -13.13 20.18
CA ASP A 178 -3.29 -12.15 21.01
C ASP A 178 -2.44 -10.90 21.20
N TRP A 179 -3.09 -9.73 21.25
CA TRP A 179 -2.40 -8.44 21.35
C TRP A 179 -1.44 -8.38 22.56
N VAL A 180 -1.83 -9.01 23.67
CA VAL A 180 -1.04 -9.07 24.90
C VAL A 180 0.21 -9.96 24.77
N GLN A 181 0.27 -10.82 23.77
CA GLN A 181 1.39 -11.74 23.49
C GLN A 181 2.34 -11.19 22.42
N VAL A 182 2.05 -10.03 21.82
CA VAL A 182 2.87 -9.44 20.75
C VAL A 182 4.33 -9.30 21.20
N GLY A 183 4.59 -8.79 22.42
CA GLY A 183 5.95 -8.62 22.92
C GLY A 183 6.77 -9.92 22.89
N ASN A 184 6.17 -11.04 23.28
CA ASN A 184 6.84 -12.35 23.31
C ASN A 184 7.21 -12.85 21.91
N VAL A 185 6.37 -12.61 20.91
CA VAL A 185 6.62 -13.10 19.54
C VAL A 185 7.57 -12.21 18.74
N LEU A 186 7.80 -10.97 19.18
CA LEU A 186 8.81 -10.10 18.58
C LEU A 186 10.22 -10.66 18.74
N GLU A 187 10.46 -11.47 19.78
CA GLU A 187 11.76 -12.11 19.99
C GLU A 187 12.16 -12.94 18.78
N GLU A 188 11.26 -13.71 18.19
CA GLU A 188 11.62 -14.60 17.08
C GLU A 188 11.48 -13.94 15.70
N ALA A 189 10.88 -12.75 15.64
CA ALA A 189 10.57 -12.06 14.40
C ALA A 189 11.81 -11.44 13.74
N THR A 190 11.91 -11.63 12.43
CA THR A 190 12.93 -10.95 11.59
C THR A 190 12.41 -9.66 10.97
N LEU A 191 11.08 -9.53 10.89
CA LEU A 191 10.37 -8.37 10.38
C LEU A 191 9.15 -8.08 11.26
N THR A 192 8.94 -6.82 11.64
CA THR A 192 7.72 -6.36 12.29
C THR A 192 7.10 -5.22 11.49
N VAL A 193 5.81 -5.34 11.17
CA VAL A 193 5.07 -4.40 10.32
C VAL A 193 3.89 -3.82 11.10
N ASN A 194 3.86 -2.50 11.29
CA ASN A 194 2.64 -1.82 11.73
C ASN A 194 1.76 -1.46 10.52
N THR A 195 0.60 -2.10 10.40
CA THR A 195 -0.42 -1.80 9.39
C THR A 195 -1.64 -1.08 9.98
N THR A 196 -1.61 -0.75 11.27
CA THR A 196 -2.65 0.02 11.94
C THR A 196 -2.49 1.53 11.66
N SER A 197 -3.48 2.32 12.08
CA SER A 197 -3.37 3.78 12.10
C SER A 197 -2.76 4.32 13.40
N LEU A 198 -2.31 3.46 14.32
CA LEU A 198 -1.72 3.88 15.59
C LEU A 198 -0.35 4.50 15.34
N GLY A 199 -0.05 5.61 16.02
CA GLY A 199 1.14 6.43 15.79
C GLY A 199 0.98 7.51 14.72
N MET A 200 -0.12 7.50 13.95
CA MET A 200 -0.46 8.57 13.01
C MET A 200 -0.87 9.85 13.74
N VAL A 201 -0.57 11.03 13.17
CA VAL A 201 -1.05 12.32 13.72
C VAL A 201 -2.58 12.29 13.86
N GLY A 202 -3.07 12.65 15.04
CA GLY A 202 -4.50 12.62 15.37
C GLY A 202 -5.01 11.25 15.82
N HIS A 203 -4.16 10.22 15.88
CA HIS A 203 -4.47 8.90 16.40
C HIS A 203 -3.66 8.58 17.67
N PRO A 204 -4.12 7.63 18.51
CA PRO A 204 -3.35 7.16 19.65
C PRO A 204 -2.01 6.54 19.22
N GLU A 205 -1.04 6.54 20.13
CA GLU A 205 0.24 5.85 19.93
C GLU A 205 0.06 4.33 19.84
N LEU A 206 0.96 3.68 19.08
CA LEU A 206 1.08 2.23 19.10
C LEU A 206 1.74 1.80 20.41
N ARG A 207 0.96 1.17 21.30
CA ARG A 207 1.45 0.67 22.58
C ARG A 207 1.56 -0.85 22.55
N VAL A 208 2.77 -1.33 22.31
CA VAL A 208 3.16 -2.74 22.40
C VAL A 208 4.51 -2.81 23.13
N PRO A 209 4.77 -3.80 23.99
CA PRO A 209 6.11 -4.03 24.51
C PRO A 209 7.06 -4.33 23.34
N LEU A 210 8.12 -3.53 23.22
CA LEU A 210 9.12 -3.65 22.16
C LEU A 210 10.44 -4.24 22.65
N ASP A 211 10.54 -4.61 23.91
CA ASP A 211 11.71 -5.20 24.55
C ASP A 211 12.15 -6.53 23.94
N GLY A 212 11.23 -7.24 23.26
CA GLY A 212 11.53 -8.42 22.46
C GLY A 212 12.20 -8.13 21.11
N LEU A 213 12.33 -6.87 20.67
CA LEU A 213 12.95 -6.57 19.38
C LEU A 213 14.43 -6.97 19.36
N ARG A 214 14.80 -7.82 18.41
CA ARG A 214 16.21 -8.18 18.19
C ARG A 214 16.94 -7.10 17.42
N LYS A 215 18.15 -6.77 17.88
CA LYS A 215 19.11 -5.92 17.13
C LYS A 215 19.30 -6.46 15.72
N GLY A 216 19.21 -5.59 14.72
CA GLY A 216 19.32 -5.95 13.30
C GLY A 216 18.05 -6.56 12.69
N SER A 217 16.98 -6.80 13.46
CA SER A 217 15.66 -7.09 12.90
C SER A 217 15.11 -5.84 12.20
N ILE A 218 14.13 -6.03 11.32
CA ILE A 218 13.54 -4.93 10.54
C ILE A 218 12.21 -4.54 11.14
N VAL A 219 12.01 -3.24 11.31
CA VAL A 219 10.76 -2.66 11.79
C VAL A 219 10.26 -1.65 10.78
N THR A 220 9.04 -1.84 10.28
CA THR A 220 8.43 -0.95 9.30
C THR A 220 7.05 -0.52 9.73
N ASP A 221 6.74 0.75 9.48
CA ASP A 221 5.47 1.37 9.84
C ASP A 221 4.82 1.92 8.58
N LEU A 222 3.58 1.52 8.29
CA LEU A 222 2.85 2.04 7.13
C LEU A 222 2.39 3.49 7.37
N VAL A 223 2.41 3.97 8.62
CA VAL A 223 2.22 5.38 8.94
C VAL A 223 3.37 6.20 8.34
N TYR A 224 3.02 7.22 7.56
CA TYR A 224 3.98 8.17 6.98
C TYR A 224 3.77 9.62 7.47
N THR A 225 2.81 9.86 8.36
CA THR A 225 2.58 11.16 9.01
C THR A 225 2.35 10.95 10.50
N PRO A 226 3.39 11.12 11.36
CA PRO A 226 4.75 11.53 11.01
C PRO A 226 5.54 10.41 10.32
N LEU A 227 6.65 10.75 9.65
CA LEU A 227 7.56 9.75 9.05
C LEU A 227 8.27 8.91 10.11
N GLN A 228 8.63 9.53 11.23
CA GLN A 228 9.34 8.90 12.33
C GLN A 228 8.37 8.77 13.53
N THR A 229 7.63 7.66 13.57
CA THR A 229 6.69 7.35 14.66
C THR A 229 7.45 6.93 15.92
N ASN A 230 6.79 6.92 17.09
CA ASN A 230 7.41 6.40 18.32
C ASN A 230 7.86 4.95 18.15
N PHE A 231 7.07 4.15 17.44
CA PHE A 231 7.38 2.77 17.12
C PHE A 231 8.72 2.63 16.38
N LEU A 232 8.93 3.45 15.33
CA LEU A 232 10.20 3.47 14.60
C LEU A 232 11.35 4.03 15.47
N ARG A 233 11.12 5.07 16.28
CA ARG A 233 12.15 5.62 17.19
C ARG A 233 12.63 4.61 18.22
N GLU A 234 11.72 3.90 18.85
CA GLU A 234 12.04 2.90 19.86
C GLU A 234 12.75 1.70 19.23
N ALA A 235 12.32 1.25 18.05
CA ALA A 235 13.01 0.19 17.31
C ALA A 235 14.45 0.59 16.92
N GLU A 236 14.65 1.81 16.44
CA GLU A 236 15.98 2.34 16.12
C GLU A 236 16.87 2.43 17.37
N ALA A 237 16.33 2.88 18.50
CA ALA A 237 17.06 2.91 19.78
C ALA A 237 17.50 1.52 20.26
N GLN A 238 16.78 0.46 19.87
CA GLN A 238 17.14 -0.94 20.13
C GLN A 238 18.08 -1.54 19.05
N GLY A 239 18.47 -0.74 18.05
CA GLY A 239 19.38 -1.14 16.98
C GLY A 239 18.73 -1.96 15.87
N CYS A 240 17.41 -1.80 15.67
CA CYS A 240 16.70 -2.35 14.52
C CYS A 240 16.95 -1.50 13.27
N ILE A 241 16.77 -2.10 12.10
CA ILE A 241 16.71 -1.39 10.82
C ILE A 241 15.28 -0.89 10.66
N THR A 242 15.08 0.41 10.50
CA THR A 242 13.75 1.02 10.42
C THR A 242 13.42 1.45 8.99
N VAL A 243 12.18 1.20 8.56
CA VAL A 243 11.68 1.59 7.23
C VAL A 243 10.35 2.32 7.36
N ASP A 244 10.35 3.60 7.02
CA ASP A 244 9.14 4.44 7.07
C ASP A 244 8.11 4.10 5.98
N GLY A 245 6.86 4.54 6.18
CA GLY A 245 5.74 4.19 5.32
C GLY A 245 5.65 4.99 4.02
N LEU A 246 6.43 6.06 3.85
CA LEU A 246 6.30 6.94 2.69
C LEU A 246 6.66 6.20 1.41
N GLY A 247 7.70 5.37 1.44
CA GLY A 247 8.12 4.66 0.24
C GLY A 247 7.02 3.72 -0.30
N MET A 248 6.18 3.12 0.56
CA MET A 248 5.05 2.32 0.09
C MET A 248 4.11 3.15 -0.80
N LEU A 249 3.78 4.39 -0.40
CA LEU A 249 2.99 5.34 -1.19
C LEU A 249 3.65 5.66 -2.54
N LEU A 250 4.97 5.82 -2.55
CA LEU A 250 5.72 6.16 -3.77
C LEU A 250 5.79 4.96 -4.74
N TYR A 251 6.23 3.81 -4.25
CA TYR A 251 6.44 2.62 -5.08
C TYR A 251 5.11 2.06 -5.61
N GLN A 252 4.01 2.11 -4.86
CA GLN A 252 2.71 1.63 -5.36
C GLN A 252 2.20 2.45 -6.56
N ALA A 253 2.60 3.73 -6.65
CA ALA A 253 2.14 4.64 -7.70
C ALA A 253 2.86 4.40 -9.04
N ALA A 254 4.09 3.88 -9.00
CA ALA A 254 4.94 3.72 -10.18
C ALA A 254 4.33 2.80 -11.26
N PRO A 255 3.79 1.60 -10.96
CA PRO A 255 3.16 0.76 -11.98
C PRO A 255 1.91 1.38 -12.60
N GLY A 256 1.13 2.15 -11.84
CA GLY A 256 -0.01 2.91 -12.36
C GLY A 256 0.46 3.97 -13.35
N PHE A 257 1.44 4.79 -12.94
CA PHE A 257 2.02 5.83 -13.79
C PHE A 257 2.57 5.27 -15.10
N GLU A 258 3.31 4.16 -15.05
CA GLU A 258 3.84 3.47 -16.23
C GLU A 258 2.73 3.10 -17.22
N ARG A 259 1.64 2.52 -16.72
CA ARG A 259 0.55 2.05 -17.57
C ARG A 259 -0.28 3.18 -18.18
N TRP A 260 -0.35 4.33 -17.51
CA TRP A 260 -1.15 5.48 -17.95
C TRP A 260 -0.37 6.44 -18.84
N PHE A 261 0.92 6.64 -18.56
CA PHE A 261 1.75 7.65 -19.23
C PHE A 261 2.92 7.05 -20.03
N GLY A 262 3.07 5.73 -20.02
CA GLY A 262 4.02 5.00 -20.88
C GLY A 262 5.47 5.06 -20.44
N HIS A 263 5.75 5.54 -19.22
CA HIS A 263 7.10 5.64 -18.67
C HIS A 263 7.10 5.16 -17.23
N ARG A 264 8.00 4.24 -16.84
CA ARG A 264 8.11 3.80 -15.45
C ARG A 264 8.94 4.80 -14.65
N PRO A 265 8.37 5.47 -13.64
CA PRO A 265 9.11 6.46 -12.89
C PRO A 265 10.09 5.79 -11.91
N GLU A 266 11.18 6.48 -11.64
CA GLU A 266 12.12 6.13 -10.58
C GLU A 266 11.66 6.73 -9.25
N VAL A 267 11.82 5.98 -8.16
CA VAL A 267 11.55 6.46 -6.80
C VAL A 267 12.88 6.87 -6.18
N ASP A 268 13.19 8.16 -6.29
CA ASP A 268 14.44 8.77 -5.84
C ASP A 268 14.21 9.80 -4.72
N SER A 269 15.29 10.46 -4.29
CA SER A 269 15.22 11.50 -3.26
C SER A 269 14.36 12.70 -3.68
N ALA A 270 14.35 13.06 -4.98
CA ALA A 270 13.53 14.15 -5.49
C ALA A 270 12.03 13.81 -5.43
N THR A 271 11.68 12.58 -5.78
CA THR A 271 10.33 12.01 -5.65
C THR A 271 9.88 12.00 -4.19
N ARG A 272 10.73 11.52 -3.28
CA ARG A 272 10.45 11.51 -1.84
C ARG A 272 10.23 12.92 -1.30
N ALA A 273 11.09 13.88 -1.67
CA ALA A 273 10.94 15.27 -1.30
C ALA A 273 9.68 15.90 -1.89
N ALA A 274 9.31 15.54 -3.12
CA ALA A 274 8.11 16.04 -3.78
C ALA A 274 6.83 15.60 -3.06
N ALA A 275 6.76 14.38 -2.52
CA ALA A 275 5.58 13.90 -1.79
C ALA A 275 5.41 14.53 -0.39
N LEU A 276 6.48 15.08 0.18
CA LEU A 276 6.49 15.70 1.51
C LEU A 276 6.14 17.19 1.53
N ARG A 277 6.04 17.84 0.37
CA ARG A 277 5.64 19.25 0.28
C ARG A 277 4.15 19.45 0.58
#